data_AF-A0A940TLP1-F1
#
_entry.id   AF-A0A940TLP1-F1
#
_cell.length_a   1.000
_cell.length_b   1.000
_cell.length_c   1.000
_cell.angle_alpha   90.00
_cell.angle_beta   90.00
_cell.angle_gamma   90.00
#
_symmetry.space_group_name_H-M   'P 1'
#
loop_
_entity.id
_entity.type
_entity.pdbx_description
1 polymer ?
#
loop_
_entity_poly.entity_id
_entity_poly.type
_entity_poly.pdbx_seq_one_letter_code
_entity_poly.pdbx_strand_id
1 'polypeptide(L)'
;MKSFKDIRNEFMGDPKVASRYFNHFMIVAEILFFVFFLIGKMYAVEWVVLFNFLLTCAGYVMIRMNKLRAWIVSVYFIILDIMTAGTMAVGLGYGFHLFTISMISSAYYIKYIGQKMSVRPMNPLLVSLLAMISYFTGYVFIEVHGPIYALNTVIETSFFVLNSLIVIGILTFYMSIFLKTINDTEAKLEKMALMDK
;
A
#
# COMPACT_ATOMS: atom_id res chain seq x y z
N MET A 1 19.79 -15.44 7.89
CA MET A 1 19.16 -14.34 7.15
C MET A 1 18.45 -14.96 5.95
N LYS A 2 17.13 -14.81 5.79
CA LYS A 2 16.41 -15.42 4.64
C LYS A 2 16.84 -14.76 3.34
N SER A 3 17.04 -15.53 2.27
CA SER A 3 17.34 -14.98 0.94
C SER A 3 16.12 -14.25 0.37
N PHE A 4 16.33 -13.26 -0.48
CA PHE A 4 15.25 -12.60 -1.24
C PHE A 4 14.38 -13.61 -2.00
N LYS A 5 14.99 -14.71 -2.47
CA LYS A 5 14.28 -15.82 -3.13
C LYS A 5 13.32 -16.54 -2.17
N ASP A 6 13.70 -16.69 -0.90
CA ASP A 6 12.91 -17.39 0.13
C ASP A 6 11.72 -16.53 0.57
N ILE A 7 11.95 -15.24 0.82
CA ILE A 7 10.90 -14.26 1.17
C ILE A 7 9.86 -14.19 0.05
N ARG A 8 10.31 -14.16 -1.21
CA ARG A 8 9.42 -14.15 -2.37
C ARG A 8 8.60 -15.44 -2.48
N ASN A 9 9.20 -16.59 -2.27
CA ASN A 9 8.50 -17.87 -2.36
C ASN A 9 7.48 -18.04 -1.22
N GLU A 10 7.78 -17.58 0.00
CA GLU A 10 6.81 -17.54 1.10
C GLU A 10 5.64 -16.59 0.80
N PHE A 11 5.92 -15.42 0.22
CA PHE A 11 4.91 -14.45 -0.17
C PHE A 11 3.95 -15.01 -1.25
N MET A 12 4.45 -15.84 -2.16
CA MET A 12 3.64 -16.50 -3.19
C MET A 12 2.98 -17.81 -2.74
N GLY A 13 3.42 -18.39 -1.61
CA GLY A 13 3.01 -19.73 -1.18
C GLY A 13 1.74 -19.76 -0.32
N ASP A 14 1.57 -18.82 0.62
CA ASP A 14 0.37 -18.71 1.45
C ASP A 14 -0.10 -17.24 1.55
N PRO A 15 -1.31 -16.93 1.08
CA PRO A 15 -1.88 -15.58 1.14
C PRO A 15 -1.93 -15.02 2.56
N LYS A 16 -2.15 -15.86 3.59
CA LYS A 16 -2.17 -15.41 4.98
C LYS A 16 -0.80 -15.01 5.49
N VAL A 17 0.25 -15.72 5.06
CA VAL A 17 1.63 -15.40 5.44
C VAL A 17 2.02 -14.05 4.80
N ALA A 18 1.74 -13.89 3.50
CA ALA A 18 1.95 -12.64 2.78
C ALA A 18 1.21 -11.47 3.43
N SER A 19 -0.09 -11.64 3.74
CA SER A 19 -0.89 -10.63 4.43
C SER A 19 -0.32 -10.27 5.80
N ARG A 20 0.18 -11.24 6.58
CA ARG A 20 0.80 -10.96 7.88
C ARG A 20 2.08 -10.14 7.74
N TYR A 21 2.97 -10.47 6.80
CA TYR A 21 4.18 -9.68 6.59
C TYR A 21 3.86 -8.25 6.14
N PHE A 22 2.90 -8.10 5.22
CA PHE A 22 2.46 -6.78 4.79
C PHE A 22 1.83 -5.98 5.95
N ASN A 23 1.05 -6.63 6.83
CA ASN A 23 0.48 -5.99 8.00
C ASN A 23 1.56 -5.54 9.01
N HIS A 24 2.64 -6.32 9.20
CA HIS A 24 3.78 -5.89 10.02
C HIS A 24 4.47 -4.65 9.42
N PHE A 25 4.67 -4.66 8.10
CA PHE A 25 5.24 -3.52 7.39
C PHE A 25 4.38 -2.27 7.59
N MET A 26 3.05 -2.39 7.48
CA MET A 26 2.10 -1.30 7.71
C MET A 26 2.19 -0.72 9.13
N ILE A 27 2.25 -1.57 10.16
CA ILE A 27 2.44 -1.13 11.55
C ILE A 27 3.72 -0.31 11.71
N VAL A 28 4.83 -0.78 11.12
CA VAL A 28 6.11 -0.06 11.19
C VAL A 28 6.00 1.29 10.48
N ALA A 29 5.37 1.34 9.31
CA ALA A 29 5.16 2.59 8.58
C ALA A 29 4.28 3.58 9.37
N GLU A 30 3.21 3.11 10.01
CA GLU A 30 2.34 3.94 10.86
C GLU A 30 3.08 4.49 12.08
N ILE A 31 3.93 3.69 12.73
CA ILE A 31 4.77 4.16 13.83
C ILE A 31 5.71 5.28 13.34
N LEU A 32 6.33 5.10 12.17
CA LEU A 32 7.20 6.11 11.57
C LEU A 32 6.42 7.40 11.25
N PHE A 33 5.23 7.30 10.66
CA PHE A 33 4.38 8.46 10.41
C PHE A 33 3.92 9.13 11.69
N PHE A 34 3.55 8.36 12.72
CA PHE A 34 3.16 8.90 14.02
C PHE A 34 4.29 9.70 14.66
N VAL A 35 5.50 9.14 14.71
CA VAL A 35 6.69 9.83 15.24
C VAL A 35 6.98 11.10 14.44
N PHE A 36 6.87 11.03 13.11
CA PHE A 36 7.06 12.20 12.25
C PHE A 36 6.06 13.32 12.56
N PHE A 37 4.77 13.01 12.65
CA PHE A 37 3.73 13.99 12.95
C PHE A 37 3.84 14.54 14.37
N LEU A 38 4.24 13.72 15.34
CA LEU A 38 4.49 14.13 16.72
C LEU A 38 5.63 15.15 16.80
N ILE A 39 6.76 14.87 16.13
CA ILE A 39 7.90 15.82 16.06
C ILE A 39 7.48 17.11 15.36
N GLY A 40 6.67 17.00 14.30
CA GLY A 40 6.08 18.12 13.58
C GLY A 40 4.96 18.87 14.32
N LYS A 41 4.54 18.39 15.50
CA LYS A 41 3.41 18.92 16.29
C LYS A 41 2.10 18.99 15.51
N MET A 42 1.81 17.96 14.71
CA MET A 42 0.67 17.90 13.79
C MET A 42 -0.54 17.17 14.38
N TYR A 43 -1.05 17.68 15.49
CA TYR A 43 -2.06 17.01 16.31
C TYR A 43 -3.33 16.56 15.56
N ALA A 44 -3.76 17.27 14.51
CA ALA A 44 -4.93 16.88 13.74
C ALA A 44 -4.73 15.56 12.98
N VAL A 45 -3.51 15.32 12.48
CA VAL A 45 -3.17 14.15 11.65
C VAL A 45 -2.67 13.00 12.52
N GLU A 46 -2.15 13.29 13.71
CA GLU A 46 -1.84 12.28 14.72
C GLU A 46 -3.04 11.39 15.05
N TRP A 47 -4.25 11.97 15.18
CA TRP A 47 -5.48 11.20 15.41
C TRP A 47 -5.83 10.27 14.25
N VAL A 48 -5.60 10.72 13.01
CA VAL A 48 -5.80 9.91 11.81
C VAL A 48 -4.85 8.72 11.81
N VAL A 49 -3.57 8.93 12.12
CA VAL A 49 -2.59 7.83 12.21
C VAL A 49 -2.92 6.87 13.35
N LEU A 50 -3.35 7.39 14.50
CA LEU A 50 -3.73 6.54 15.63
C LEU A 50 -4.94 5.66 15.29
N PHE A 51 -5.95 6.22 14.61
CA PHE A 51 -7.09 5.45 14.12
C PHE A 51 -6.65 4.35 13.14
N ASN A 52 -5.81 4.71 12.17
CA ASN A 52 -5.28 3.75 11.19
C ASN A 52 -4.44 2.65 11.86
N PHE A 53 -3.63 2.99 12.86
CA PHE A 53 -2.88 2.03 13.65
C PHE A 53 -3.77 0.99 14.35
N LEU A 54 -4.87 1.44 14.96
CA LEU A 54 -5.84 0.53 15.56
C LEU A 54 -6.50 -0.37 14.51
N LEU A 55 -6.81 0.17 13.32
CA LEU A 55 -7.40 -0.59 12.22
C LEU A 55 -6.41 -1.63 11.67
N THR A 56 -5.13 -1.30 11.56
CA THR A 56 -4.05 -2.21 11.17
C THR A 56 -3.84 -3.30 12.22
N CYS A 57 -3.95 -2.97 13.50
CA CYS A 57 -3.95 -3.97 14.58
C CYS A 57 -5.15 -4.93 14.47
N ALA A 58 -6.36 -4.41 14.22
CA ALA A 58 -7.53 -5.22 13.91
C ALA A 58 -7.34 -6.09 12.65
N GLY A 59 -6.50 -5.64 11.72
CA GLY A 59 -6.06 -6.40 10.55
C GLY A 59 -5.48 -7.78 10.90
N TYR A 60 -4.72 -7.91 12.00
CA TYR A 60 -4.24 -9.23 12.46
C TYR A 60 -5.39 -10.17 12.83
N VAL A 61 -6.44 -9.65 13.45
CA VAL A 61 -7.64 -10.44 13.79
C VAL A 61 -8.34 -10.88 12.52
N MET A 62 -8.52 -9.99 11.54
CA MET A 62 -9.14 -10.31 10.26
C MET A 62 -8.36 -11.40 9.50
N ILE A 63 -7.03 -11.32 9.47
CA ILE A 63 -6.18 -12.35 8.85
C ILE A 63 -6.31 -13.69 9.58
N ARG A 64 -6.29 -13.70 10.92
CA ARG A 64 -6.48 -14.92 11.72
C ARG A 64 -7.85 -15.57 11.47
N MET A 65 -8.91 -14.76 11.34
CA MET A 65 -10.27 -15.21 11.03
C MET A 65 -10.48 -15.58 9.55
N ASN A 66 -9.43 -15.61 8.73
CA ASN A 66 -9.50 -15.88 7.29
C ASN A 66 -10.37 -14.88 6.50
N LYS A 67 -10.59 -13.67 7.04
CA LYS A 67 -11.33 -12.58 6.41
C LYS A 67 -10.40 -11.70 5.56
N LEU A 68 -9.64 -12.32 4.67
CA LEU A 68 -8.61 -11.65 3.86
C LEU A 68 -9.16 -10.52 2.99
N ARG A 69 -10.39 -10.66 2.46
CA ARG A 69 -11.05 -9.59 1.71
C ARG A 69 -11.26 -8.33 2.56
N ALA A 70 -11.75 -8.50 3.79
CA ALA A 70 -11.98 -7.37 4.70
C ALA A 70 -10.66 -6.68 5.07
N TRP A 71 -9.60 -7.47 5.29
CA TRP A 71 -8.25 -6.95 5.52
C TRP A 71 -7.70 -6.16 4.31
N ILE A 72 -7.86 -6.66 3.08
CA ILE A 72 -7.43 -5.91 1.88
C ILE A 72 -8.17 -4.59 1.77
N VAL A 73 -9.48 -4.59 2.03
CA VAL A 73 -10.31 -3.36 2.02
C VAL A 73 -9.81 -2.37 3.07
N SER A 74 -9.52 -2.83 4.29
CA SER A 74 -9.00 -1.95 5.35
C SER A 74 -7.63 -1.37 4.98
N VAL A 75 -6.75 -2.17 4.38
CA VAL A 75 -5.45 -1.69 3.89
C VAL A 75 -5.62 -0.57 2.86
N TYR A 76 -6.50 -0.73 1.88
CA TYR A 76 -6.75 0.34 0.91
C TYR A 76 -7.31 1.59 1.58
N PHE A 77 -8.25 1.42 2.52
CA PHE A 77 -8.80 2.53 3.28
C PHE A 77 -7.70 3.30 4.04
N ILE A 78 -6.84 2.59 4.79
CA ILE A 78 -5.73 3.18 5.55
C ILE A 78 -4.80 3.98 4.64
N ILE A 79 -4.43 3.42 3.48
CA ILE A 79 -3.53 4.11 2.54
C ILE A 79 -4.20 5.36 1.92
N LEU A 80 -5.51 5.32 1.61
CA LEU A 80 -6.24 6.48 1.11
C LEU A 80 -6.35 7.59 2.17
N ASP A 81 -6.60 7.19 3.42
CA ASP A 81 -6.79 8.10 4.54
C ASP A 81 -5.48 8.83 4.87
N ILE A 82 -4.37 8.09 4.99
CA ILE A 82 -3.05 8.69 5.21
C ILE A 82 -2.57 9.53 4.02
N MET A 83 -2.88 9.12 2.79
CA MET A 83 -2.54 9.88 1.59
C MET A 83 -3.26 11.23 1.58
N THR A 84 -4.57 11.22 1.80
CA THR A 84 -5.38 12.46 1.83
C THR A 84 -4.96 13.35 2.98
N ALA A 85 -4.97 12.82 4.21
CA ALA A 85 -4.68 13.59 5.41
C ALA A 85 -3.24 14.10 5.42
N GLY A 86 -2.27 13.28 5.04
CA GLY A 86 -0.86 13.68 4.90
C GLY A 86 -0.69 14.77 3.84
N THR A 87 -1.29 14.62 2.66
CA THR A 87 -1.20 15.64 1.61
C THR A 87 -1.81 16.97 2.06
N MET A 88 -2.98 16.97 2.70
CA MET A 88 -3.59 18.19 3.23
C MET A 88 -2.76 18.83 4.35
N ALA A 89 -2.15 18.00 5.19
CA ALA A 89 -1.37 18.46 6.33
C ALA A 89 -0.10 19.19 5.92
N VAL A 90 0.69 18.59 5.03
CA VAL A 90 2.06 19.04 4.75
C VAL A 90 2.30 19.41 3.29
N GLY A 91 1.31 19.22 2.41
CA GLY A 91 1.41 19.51 0.99
C GLY A 91 1.98 18.36 0.16
N LEU A 92 2.18 18.64 -1.13
CA LEU A 92 2.60 17.64 -2.13
C LEU A 92 4.08 17.26 -2.02
N GLY A 93 4.90 18.13 -1.43
CA GLY A 93 6.36 17.99 -1.35
C GLY A 93 6.85 16.78 -0.54
N TYR A 94 5.97 16.14 0.23
CA TYR A 94 6.30 14.98 1.08
C TYR A 94 6.04 13.62 0.40
N GLY A 95 5.56 13.62 -0.85
CA GLY A 95 5.47 12.42 -1.67
C GLY A 95 4.30 11.49 -1.32
N PHE A 96 3.36 11.91 -0.48
CA PHE A 96 2.15 11.12 -0.15
C PHE A 96 1.34 10.75 -1.41
N HIS A 97 1.32 11.62 -2.42
CA HIS A 97 0.66 11.36 -3.69
C HIS A 97 1.19 10.13 -4.45
N LEU A 98 2.45 9.72 -4.20
CA LEU A 98 3.05 8.53 -4.81
C LEU A 98 2.32 7.24 -4.41
N PHE A 99 1.60 7.25 -3.28
CA PHE A 99 0.78 6.12 -2.84
C PHE A 99 -0.32 5.81 -3.85
N THR A 100 -0.80 6.78 -4.63
CA THR A 100 -1.77 6.59 -5.72
C THR A 100 -1.29 5.54 -6.72
N ILE A 101 -0.06 5.71 -7.22
CA ILE A 101 0.52 4.83 -8.24
C ILE A 101 0.70 3.42 -7.67
N SER A 102 1.29 3.33 -6.48
CA SER A 102 1.49 2.04 -5.81
C SER A 102 0.17 1.32 -5.53
N MET A 103 -0.86 2.05 -5.08
CA MET A 103 -2.18 1.49 -4.80
C MET A 103 -2.82 0.93 -6.07
N ILE A 104 -2.84 1.71 -7.15
CA ILE A 104 -3.39 1.27 -8.45
C ILE A 104 -2.70 -0.01 -8.91
N SER A 105 -1.37 -0.02 -8.98
CA SER A 105 -0.61 -1.20 -9.42
C SER A 105 -0.87 -2.42 -8.53
N SER A 106 -0.90 -2.23 -7.20
CA SER A 106 -1.17 -3.31 -6.25
C SER A 106 -2.59 -3.88 -6.41
N ALA A 107 -3.59 -3.05 -6.73
CA ALA A 107 -4.97 -3.50 -6.90
C ALA A 107 -5.14 -4.43 -8.09
N TYR A 108 -4.50 -4.12 -9.23
CA TYR A 108 -4.51 -4.99 -10.40
C TYR A 108 -3.76 -6.30 -10.16
N TYR A 109 -2.61 -6.23 -9.48
CA TYR A 109 -1.87 -7.42 -9.07
C TYR A 109 -2.69 -8.33 -8.13
N ILE A 110 -3.32 -7.75 -7.10
CA ILE A 110 -4.18 -8.48 -6.16
C ILE A 110 -5.38 -9.10 -6.90
N LYS A 111 -5.96 -8.42 -7.91
CA LYS A 111 -7.00 -9.03 -8.75
C LYS A 111 -6.48 -10.25 -9.50
N TYR A 112 -5.31 -10.15 -10.12
CA TYR A 112 -4.72 -11.24 -10.88
C TYR A 112 -4.43 -12.47 -9.99
N ILE A 113 -3.85 -12.27 -8.81
CA ILE A 113 -3.62 -13.39 -7.87
C ILE A 113 -4.93 -13.87 -7.23
N GLY A 114 -5.85 -12.96 -6.93
CA GLY A 114 -7.18 -13.29 -6.39
C GLY A 114 -8.07 -14.07 -7.37
N GLN A 115 -7.70 -14.22 -8.64
CA GLN A 115 -8.32 -15.20 -9.52
C GLN A 115 -7.84 -16.64 -9.23
N LYS A 116 -6.61 -16.79 -8.72
CA LYS A 116 -6.03 -18.08 -8.32
C LYS A 116 -6.42 -18.48 -6.88
N MET A 117 -6.75 -17.52 -6.04
CA MET A 117 -7.20 -17.73 -4.67
C MET A 117 -8.73 -17.62 -4.64
N SER A 118 -9.46 -18.45 -3.89
CA SER A 118 -10.94 -18.41 -3.83
C SER A 118 -11.53 -17.15 -3.16
N VAL A 119 -10.78 -16.04 -3.12
CA VAL A 119 -11.14 -14.76 -2.54
C VAL A 119 -11.49 -13.81 -3.67
N ARG A 120 -12.75 -13.34 -3.77
CA ARG A 120 -13.12 -12.28 -4.73
C ARG A 120 -12.50 -10.94 -4.27
N PRO A 121 -11.44 -10.43 -4.93
CA PRO A 121 -10.83 -9.18 -4.55
C PRO A 121 -11.72 -8.00 -4.96
N MET A 122 -11.46 -6.81 -4.41
CA MET A 122 -12.13 -5.58 -4.86
C MET A 122 -11.87 -5.34 -6.36
N ASN A 123 -12.83 -4.68 -7.02
CA ASN A 123 -12.64 -4.26 -8.40
C ASN A 123 -11.50 -3.21 -8.45
N PRO A 124 -10.38 -3.46 -9.15
CA PRO A 124 -9.25 -2.55 -9.20
C PRO A 124 -9.61 -1.23 -9.87
N LEU A 125 -10.61 -1.19 -10.76
CA LEU A 125 -11.14 0.06 -11.30
C LEU A 125 -11.70 0.94 -10.18
N LEU A 126 -12.47 0.35 -9.27
CA LEU A 126 -13.04 1.08 -8.13
C LEU A 126 -11.93 1.58 -7.20
N VAL A 127 -10.93 0.76 -6.90
CA VAL A 127 -9.77 1.18 -6.07
C VAL A 127 -9.01 2.32 -6.75
N SER A 128 -8.81 2.23 -8.07
CA SER A 128 -8.12 3.27 -8.85
C SER A 128 -8.90 4.59 -8.87
N LEU A 129 -10.23 4.52 -9.02
CA LEU A 129 -11.10 5.70 -8.95
C LEU A 129 -11.03 6.35 -7.57
N LEU A 130 -11.10 5.58 -6.49
CA LEU A 130 -10.99 6.12 -5.12
C LEU A 130 -9.61 6.76 -4.86
N ALA A 131 -8.54 6.11 -5.33
CA ALA A 131 -7.18 6.66 -5.22
C ALA A 131 -7.05 7.99 -5.96
N MET A 132 -7.59 8.07 -7.18
CA MET A 132 -7.62 9.29 -7.97
C MET A 132 -8.45 10.40 -7.30
N ILE A 133 -9.64 10.08 -6.79
CA ILE A 133 -10.49 11.05 -6.06
C ILE A 133 -9.74 11.58 -4.84
N SER A 134 -9.13 10.69 -4.06
CA SER A 134 -8.34 11.06 -2.88
C SER A 134 -7.15 11.97 -3.24
N TYR A 135 -6.40 11.63 -4.28
CA TYR A 135 -5.31 12.46 -4.79
C TYR A 135 -5.80 13.87 -5.17
N PHE A 136 -6.83 13.96 -6.01
CA PHE A 136 -7.35 15.27 -6.46
C PHE A 136 -7.99 16.05 -5.32
N THR A 137 -8.59 15.39 -4.34
CA THR A 137 -9.14 16.06 -3.15
C THR A 137 -8.00 16.71 -2.34
N GLY A 138 -6.90 15.99 -2.12
CA GLY A 138 -5.71 16.55 -1.48
C GLY A 138 -5.08 17.69 -2.29
N TYR A 139 -4.95 17.52 -3.61
CA TYR A 139 -4.41 18.53 -4.52
C TYR A 139 -5.25 19.83 -4.49
N VAL A 140 -6.56 19.71 -4.71
CA VAL A 140 -7.47 20.88 -4.72
C VAL A 140 -7.48 21.58 -3.37
N PHE A 141 -7.46 20.83 -2.26
CA PHE A 141 -7.37 21.42 -0.93
C PHE A 141 -6.11 22.28 -0.78
N ILE A 142 -4.95 21.76 -1.21
CA ILE A 142 -3.68 22.49 -1.12
C ILE A 142 -3.67 23.74 -2.00
N GLU A 143 -4.22 23.68 -3.21
CA GLU A 143 -4.29 24.87 -4.09
C GLU A 143 -5.22 25.96 -3.52
N VAL A 144 -6.29 25.59 -2.82
CA VAL A 144 -7.29 26.55 -2.30
C VAL A 144 -6.90 27.08 -0.92
N HIS A 145 -6.38 26.23 -0.03
CA HIS A 145 -6.15 26.56 1.38
C HIS A 145 -4.68 26.60 1.78
N GLY A 146 -3.78 26.05 0.96
CA GLY A 146 -2.41 25.76 1.36
C GLY A 146 -2.31 24.57 2.34
N PRO A 147 -1.09 24.15 2.70
CA PRO A 147 -0.87 23.12 3.70
C PRO A 147 -1.27 23.60 5.10
N ILE A 148 -1.87 22.71 5.90
CA ILE A 148 -2.30 23.03 7.28
C ILE A 148 -1.09 23.37 8.16
N TYR A 149 0.03 22.69 7.94
CA TYR A 149 1.25 22.86 8.72
C TYR A 149 2.42 23.27 7.82
N ALA A 150 3.09 24.36 8.20
CA ALA A 150 4.33 24.78 7.57
C ALA A 150 5.52 24.08 8.25
N LEU A 151 6.33 23.39 7.47
CA LEU A 151 7.53 22.66 7.93
C LEU A 151 8.78 23.19 7.24
N ASN A 152 9.94 22.87 7.83
CA ASN A 152 11.25 23.21 7.26
C ASN A 152 11.55 22.37 6.01
N THR A 153 12.09 23.00 4.97
CA THR A 153 12.48 22.40 3.68
C THR A 153 13.46 21.22 3.81
N VAL A 154 14.30 21.18 4.84
CA VAL A 154 15.21 20.05 5.10
C VAL A 154 14.45 18.79 5.54
N ILE A 155 13.44 18.97 6.38
CA ILE A 155 12.58 17.87 6.87
C ILE A 155 11.72 17.36 5.71
N GLU A 156 11.18 18.26 4.91
CA GLU A 156 10.45 17.96 3.67
C GLU A 156 11.25 17.06 2.74
N THR A 157 12.45 17.50 2.37
CA THR A 157 13.30 16.77 1.42
C THR A 157 13.68 15.38 1.96
N SER A 158 14.05 15.31 3.24
CA SER A 158 14.44 14.04 3.87
C SER A 158 13.27 13.05 3.90
N PHE A 159 12.08 13.53 4.26
CA PHE A 159 10.88 12.71 4.29
C PHE A 159 10.47 12.28 2.89
N PHE A 160 10.49 13.19 1.92
CA PHE A 160 10.21 12.89 0.52
C PHE A 160 11.09 11.75 -0.01
N VAL A 161 12.40 11.82 0.22
CA VAL A 161 13.35 10.79 -0.22
C VAL A 161 13.04 9.45 0.45
N LEU A 162 12.88 9.42 1.78
CA LEU A 162 12.57 8.20 2.51
C LEU A 162 11.26 7.57 2.03
N ASN A 163 10.21 8.38 1.96
CA ASN A 163 8.87 7.95 1.56
C ASN A 163 8.89 7.43 0.11
N SER A 164 9.54 8.16 -0.80
CA SER A 164 9.69 7.75 -2.19
C SER A 164 10.45 6.42 -2.32
N LEU A 165 11.55 6.23 -1.58
CA LEU A 165 12.30 4.97 -1.60
C LEU A 165 11.45 3.78 -1.14
N ILE A 166 10.64 3.98 -0.10
CA ILE A 166 9.72 2.95 0.40
C ILE A 166 8.67 2.62 -0.67
N VAL A 167 8.00 3.63 -1.22
CA VAL A 167 6.92 3.43 -2.21
C VAL A 167 7.43 2.80 -3.49
N ILE A 168 8.53 3.33 -4.03
CA ILE A 168 9.14 2.81 -5.26
C ILE A 168 9.66 1.40 -5.00
N GLY A 169 10.30 1.14 -3.85
CA GLY A 169 10.76 -0.19 -3.48
C GLY A 169 9.62 -1.22 -3.43
N ILE A 170 8.50 -0.87 -2.82
CA ILE A 170 7.29 -1.72 -2.78
C ILE A 170 6.74 -1.95 -4.18
N LEU A 171 6.63 -0.90 -4.99
CA LEU A 171 6.14 -0.98 -6.36
C LEU A 171 7.03 -1.89 -7.21
N THR A 172 8.35 -1.70 -7.16
CA THR A 172 9.33 -2.54 -7.87
C THR A 172 9.24 -4.00 -7.41
N PHE A 173 9.10 -4.24 -6.10
CA PHE A 173 8.91 -5.58 -5.56
C PHE A 173 7.64 -6.24 -6.10
N TYR A 174 6.50 -5.54 -6.07
CA TYR A 174 5.24 -6.06 -6.58
C TYR A 174 5.30 -6.34 -8.08
N MET A 175 5.85 -5.42 -8.88
CA MET A 175 5.97 -5.60 -10.33
C MET A 175 6.90 -6.76 -10.67
N SER A 176 7.99 -6.96 -9.91
CA SER A 176 8.88 -8.12 -10.08
C SER A 176 8.16 -9.44 -9.82
N ILE A 177 7.32 -9.51 -8.78
CA ILE A 177 6.52 -10.70 -8.49
C ILE A 177 5.46 -10.89 -9.58
N PHE A 178 4.80 -9.82 -10.00
CA PHE A 178 3.75 -9.89 -11.02
C PHE A 178 4.29 -10.46 -12.33
N LEU A 179 5.40 -9.92 -12.84
CA LEU A 179 6.06 -10.38 -14.06
C LEU A 179 6.43 -11.86 -13.97
N LYS A 180 7.04 -12.27 -12.86
CA LYS A 180 7.38 -13.68 -12.64
C LYS A 180 6.13 -14.57 -12.64
N THR A 181 5.06 -14.13 -12.00
CA THR A 181 3.81 -14.90 -11.92
C THR A 181 3.18 -15.06 -13.29
N ILE A 182 3.27 -14.05 -14.15
CA ILE A 182 2.83 -14.12 -15.56
C ILE A 182 3.67 -15.16 -16.30
N ASN A 183 5.01 -15.03 -16.28
CA ASN A 183 5.91 -15.95 -16.97
C ASN A 183 5.73 -17.42 -16.52
N ASP A 184 5.60 -17.65 -15.20
CA ASP A 184 5.35 -18.99 -14.64
C ASP A 184 3.99 -19.56 -15.08
N THR A 185 3.00 -18.69 -15.38
CA THR A 185 1.68 -19.10 -15.88
C THR A 185 1.72 -19.40 -17.37
N GLU A 186 2.39 -18.57 -18.16
CA GLU A 186 2.59 -18.78 -19.60
C GLU A 186 3.36 -20.07 -19.88
N ALA A 187 4.47 -20.31 -19.16
CA ALA A 187 5.25 -21.53 -19.30
C ALA A 187 4.46 -22.80 -18.96
N LYS A 188 3.48 -22.72 -18.04
CA LYS A 188 2.56 -23.83 -17.75
C LYS A 188 1.56 -24.04 -18.87
N LEU A 189 0.99 -22.96 -19.42
CA LEU A 189 0.06 -23.04 -20.55
C LEU A 189 0.73 -23.63 -21.79
N GLU A 190 1.97 -23.23 -22.09
CA GLU A 190 2.76 -23.77 -23.19
C GLU A 190 3.01 -25.28 -23.04
N LYS A 191 3.38 -25.73 -21.84
CA LYS A 191 3.56 -27.16 -21.55
C LYS A 191 2.27 -27.97 -21.71
N MET A 192 1.12 -27.43 -21.28
CA MET A 192 -0.17 -28.10 -21.45
C MET A 192 -0.55 -28.18 -22.93
N ALA A 193 -0.33 -27.11 -23.70
CA ALA A 193 -0.58 -27.10 -25.15
C ALA A 193 0.30 -28.09 -25.92
N LEU A 194 1.52 -28.39 -25.42
CA LEU A 194 2.41 -29.40 -26.00
C LEU A 194 2.02 -30.84 -25.64
N MET A 195 1.27 -31.05 -24.55
CA MET A 195 0.79 -32.37 -24.12
C MET A 195 -0.54 -32.77 -24.77
N ASP A 196 -1.33 -31.81 -25.27
CA ASP A 196 -2.58 -32.04 -26.02
C ASP A 196 -2.33 -32.37 -27.51
N LYS A 197 -1.07 -32.46 -27.95
CA LYS A 197 -0.66 -32.96 -29.28
C LYS A 197 -0.34 -34.45 -29.21
#